data_AF-A0A6J4QQL5-F1
#
_entry.id   AF-A0A6J4QQL5-F1
#
_cell.length_a   1.000
_cell.length_b   1.000
_cell.length_c   1.000
_cell.angle_alpha   90.00
_cell.angle_beta   90.00
_cell.angle_gamma   90.00
#
_symmetry.space_group_name_H-M   'P 1'
#
loop_
_entity.id
_entity.type
_entity.pdbx_description
1 polymer ?
#
loop_
_entity_poly.entity_id
_entity_poly.type
_entity_poly.pdbx_seq_one_letter_code
_entity_poly.pdbx_strand_id
1 'polypeptide(L)'
;MLRILIRPANLVVITLALFLAVGCSGSREQADSSIAEANAAIAEHNQLFEEARSAYDEAKETIESGGESTGENTSSGDTTSGADNAQEVEQVVQARETMQDARERLQDARDPLAEVQNLDVEQEIIDYTALLSEAVEAQILAEEREIAYYEILERDPTLSENRQEALSLLSEAGGGYTEARDAYDRAQEVADANPELLPER
;
A
#
# COMPACT_ATOMS: atom_id res chain seq x y z
N MET A 1 -0.54 20.39 -28.06
CA MET A 1 -0.07 20.95 -26.78
C MET A 1 -1.22 20.86 -25.78
N LEU A 2 -1.27 19.81 -24.99
CA LEU A 2 -2.20 19.70 -23.87
C LEU A 2 -1.36 19.82 -22.60
N ARG A 3 -1.59 20.88 -21.83
CA ARG A 3 -0.97 21.08 -20.52
C ARG A 3 -1.73 20.19 -19.54
N ILE A 4 -1.08 19.16 -19.03
CA ILE A 4 -1.62 18.35 -17.93
C ILE A 4 -1.42 19.16 -16.65
N LEU A 5 -2.54 19.38 -15.97
CA LEU A 5 -2.67 20.20 -14.78
C LEU A 5 -2.25 19.34 -13.57
N ILE A 6 -1.02 19.53 -13.09
CA ILE A 6 -0.57 18.95 -11.82
C ILE A 6 -1.36 19.63 -10.70
N ARG A 7 -2.23 18.88 -10.03
CA ARG A 7 -2.83 19.31 -8.76
C ARG A 7 -1.88 18.95 -7.63
N PRO A 8 -1.46 19.90 -6.77
CA PRO A 8 -0.70 19.58 -5.58
C PRO A 8 -1.67 19.01 -4.52
N ALA A 9 -1.44 17.76 -4.11
CA ALA A 9 -2.04 17.23 -2.89
C ALA A 9 -1.40 17.94 -1.70
N ASN A 10 -2.24 18.47 -0.81
CA ASN A 10 -1.80 19.21 0.37
C ASN A 10 -1.14 18.25 1.35
N LEU A 11 0.17 18.39 1.54
CA LEU A 11 0.92 17.82 2.66
C LEU A 11 0.48 18.52 3.95
N VAL A 12 -0.42 17.88 4.69
CA VAL A 12 -0.83 18.30 6.02
C VAL A 12 0.18 17.69 7.01
N VAL A 13 1.16 18.51 7.40
CA VAL A 13 2.12 18.20 8.47
C VAL A 13 1.42 18.51 9.80
N ILE A 14 1.02 17.49 10.57
CA ILE A 14 0.47 17.67 11.92
C ILE A 14 1.50 17.22 12.95
N THR A 15 2.00 18.21 13.67
CA THR A 15 2.86 18.10 14.85
C THR A 15 2.13 17.44 16.01
N LEU A 16 2.65 16.29 16.44
CA LEU A 16 2.24 15.50 17.59
C LEU A 16 2.65 16.18 18.91
N ALA A 17 1.68 16.56 19.74
CA ALA A 17 1.91 17.07 21.10
C ALA A 17 1.56 15.98 22.14
N LEU A 18 2.59 15.38 22.74
CA LEU A 18 2.44 14.43 23.85
C LEU A 18 1.97 15.15 25.12
N PHE A 19 0.80 14.80 25.62
CA PHE A 19 0.42 14.99 27.03
C PHE A 19 0.37 13.64 27.72
N LEU A 20 1.28 13.43 28.67
CA LEU A 20 1.30 12.27 29.56
C LEU A 20 0.35 12.50 30.74
N ALA A 21 -0.76 11.77 30.78
CA ALA A 21 -1.61 11.63 31.96
C ALA A 21 -1.59 10.17 32.41
N VAL A 22 -0.96 9.91 33.55
CA VAL A 22 -0.93 8.60 34.22
C VAL A 22 -2.17 8.49 35.10
N GLY A 23 -3.11 7.61 34.74
CA GLY A 23 -4.21 7.22 35.61
C GLY A 23 -5.09 6.15 34.98
N CYS A 24 -5.21 4.97 35.62
CA CYS A 24 -6.13 3.86 35.29
C CYS A 24 -6.76 3.95 33.89
N SER A 25 -5.98 3.56 32.87
CA SER A 25 -6.40 3.62 31.47
C SER A 25 -7.67 2.79 31.29
N GLY A 26 -8.80 3.46 31.11
CA GLY A 26 -10.09 2.82 30.86
C GLY A 26 -10.07 2.12 29.50
N SER A 27 -10.98 1.17 29.29
CA SER A 27 -11.12 0.45 28.00
C SER A 27 -11.20 1.40 26.81
N ARG A 28 -11.80 2.58 27.01
CA ARG A 28 -11.85 3.66 26.01
C ARG A 28 -10.48 4.19 25.60
N GLU A 29 -9.63 4.54 26.56
CA GLU A 29 -8.27 5.04 26.30
C GLU A 29 -7.40 3.97 25.64
N GLN A 30 -7.57 2.70 26.03
CA GLN A 30 -6.90 1.59 25.36
C GLN A 30 -7.38 1.41 23.91
N ALA A 31 -8.69 1.54 23.66
CA ALA A 31 -9.23 1.49 22.30
C ALA A 31 -8.68 2.63 21.44
N ASP A 32 -8.69 3.86 21.95
CA ASP A 32 -8.15 5.02 21.25
C ASP A 32 -6.65 4.86 20.94
N SER A 33 -5.86 4.33 21.88
CA SER A 33 -4.44 4.02 21.67
C SER A 33 -4.23 2.96 20.58
N SER A 34 -5.03 1.88 20.60
CA SER A 34 -4.91 0.79 19.63
C SER A 34 -5.30 1.27 18.23
N ILE A 35 -6.37 2.07 18.12
CA ILE A 35 -6.77 2.69 16.85
C ILE A 35 -5.68 3.63 16.33
N ALA A 36 -5.05 4.41 17.20
CA ALA A 36 -3.95 5.29 16.81
C ALA A 36 -2.73 4.50 16.29
N GLU A 37 -2.37 3.39 16.94
CA GLU A 37 -1.30 2.49 16.50
C GLU A 37 -1.61 1.85 15.14
N ALA A 38 -2.82 1.32 14.96
CA ALA A 38 -3.27 0.78 13.67
C ALA A 38 -3.23 1.83 12.55
N ASN A 39 -3.71 3.05 12.83
CA ASN A 39 -3.69 4.14 11.87
C ASN A 39 -2.25 4.58 11.51
N ALA A 40 -1.32 4.57 12.46
CA ALA A 40 0.08 4.87 12.20
C ALA A 40 0.70 3.82 11.27
N ALA A 41 0.45 2.54 11.54
CA ALA A 41 0.89 1.43 10.69
C ALA A 41 0.31 1.53 9.26
N ILE A 42 -0.99 1.84 9.12
CA ILE A 42 -1.64 2.07 7.83
C ILE A 42 -1.05 3.29 7.10
N ALA A 43 -0.72 4.36 7.82
CA ALA A 43 -0.11 5.54 7.22
C ALA A 43 1.31 5.26 6.69
N GLU A 44 2.12 4.52 7.45
CA GLU A 44 3.44 4.06 6.99
C GLU A 44 3.34 3.10 5.81
N HIS A 45 2.38 2.18 5.83
CA HIS A 45 2.03 1.35 4.68
C HIS A 45 1.75 2.22 3.45
N ASN A 46 0.87 3.22 3.55
CA ASN A 46 0.43 4.01 2.38
C ASN A 46 1.59 4.73 1.71
N GLN A 47 2.55 5.22 2.52
CA GLN A 47 3.77 5.83 2.01
C GLN A 47 4.61 4.82 1.21
N LEU A 48 4.86 3.64 1.76
CA LEU A 48 5.63 2.58 1.10
C LEU A 48 4.91 2.05 -0.15
N PHE A 49 3.60 1.91 -0.09
CA PHE A 49 2.78 1.48 -1.22
C PHE A 49 2.87 2.47 -2.39
N GLU A 50 2.80 3.78 -2.13
CA GLU A 50 2.97 4.82 -3.15
C GLU A 50 4.39 4.80 -3.74
N GLU A 51 5.41 4.58 -2.91
CA GLU A 51 6.80 4.42 -3.34
C GLU A 51 6.97 3.19 -4.24
N ALA A 52 6.43 2.04 -3.84
CA ALA A 52 6.47 0.80 -4.62
C ALA A 52 5.79 0.97 -5.99
N ARG A 53 4.62 1.61 -6.02
CA ARG A 53 3.90 1.91 -7.28
C ARG A 53 4.68 2.84 -8.18
N SER A 54 5.31 3.86 -7.60
CA SER A 54 6.13 4.81 -8.36
C SER A 54 7.33 4.11 -8.99
N ALA A 55 8.04 3.27 -8.24
CA ALA A 55 9.15 2.47 -8.77
C ALA A 55 8.72 1.53 -9.90
N TYR A 56 7.54 0.90 -9.77
CA TYR A 56 6.98 0.06 -10.84
C TYR A 56 6.60 0.87 -12.09
N ASP A 57 5.96 2.03 -11.92
CA ASP A 57 5.57 2.89 -13.04
C ASP A 57 6.81 3.41 -13.81
N GLU A 58 7.90 3.73 -13.11
CA GLU A 58 9.20 4.08 -13.71
C GLU A 58 9.80 2.91 -14.50
N ALA A 59 9.76 1.70 -13.94
CA ALA A 59 10.23 0.49 -14.62
C ALA A 59 9.43 0.24 -15.91
N LYS A 60 8.11 0.36 -15.81
CA LYS A 60 7.19 0.18 -16.93
C LYS A 60 7.43 1.23 -18.03
N GLU A 61 7.59 2.50 -17.69
CA GLU A 61 7.86 3.57 -18.65
C GLU A 61 9.20 3.33 -19.40
N THR A 62 10.21 2.84 -18.69
CA THR A 62 11.53 2.50 -19.27
C THR A 62 11.41 1.36 -20.30
N ILE A 63 10.68 0.29 -19.95
CA ILE A 63 10.41 -0.85 -20.83
C ILE A 63 9.59 -0.41 -22.06
N GLU A 64 8.52 0.37 -21.87
CA GLU A 64 7.64 0.83 -22.95
C GLU A 64 8.35 1.80 -23.91
N SER A 65 9.32 2.58 -23.39
CA SER A 65 10.14 3.51 -24.19
C SER A 65 11.30 2.82 -24.91
N GLY A 66 11.51 1.52 -24.69
CA GLY A 66 12.54 0.72 -25.38
C GLY A 66 13.97 0.99 -24.91
N GLY A 67 14.14 1.36 -23.63
CA GLY A 67 15.46 1.54 -23.04
C GLY A 67 16.27 2.68 -23.66
N GLU A 68 15.67 3.86 -23.87
CA GLU A 68 16.46 5.08 -24.14
C GLU A 68 17.17 5.55 -22.86
N SER A 69 18.07 4.72 -22.34
CA SER A 69 19.07 5.21 -21.41
C SER A 69 19.95 6.19 -22.17
N THR A 70 19.98 7.44 -21.70
CA THR A 70 20.90 8.49 -22.14
C THR A 70 22.33 8.11 -21.78
N GLY A 71 22.84 7.05 -22.41
CA GLY A 71 24.21 6.59 -22.38
C GLY A 71 24.94 7.15 -23.59
N GLU A 72 25.73 8.18 -23.35
CA GLU A 72 26.72 8.73 -24.26
C GLU A 72 27.46 7.63 -25.06
N ASN A 73 27.40 7.73 -26.39
CA ASN A 73 28.27 7.11 -27.40
C ASN A 73 29.20 5.96 -26.91
N THR A 74 28.87 4.71 -27.24
CA THR A 74 29.92 3.80 -27.72
C THR A 74 29.39 2.81 -28.75
N SER A 75 29.70 3.14 -30.00
CA SER A 75 29.74 2.26 -31.16
C SER A 75 30.61 1.02 -30.89
N SER A 76 30.04 -0.17 -30.99
CA SER A 76 30.61 -1.31 -31.74
C SER A 76 29.63 -2.47 -31.73
N GLY A 77 29.44 -3.07 -32.90
CA GLY A 77 28.46 -4.12 -33.12
C GLY A 77 28.79 -5.45 -32.48
N ASP A 78 27.73 -6.25 -32.41
CA ASP A 78 27.65 -7.67 -32.09
C ASP A 78 27.74 -8.04 -30.59
N THR A 79 26.86 -8.97 -30.21
CA THR A 79 26.63 -9.63 -28.92
C THR A 79 25.83 -8.91 -27.80
N THR A 80 24.59 -9.39 -27.65
CA THR A 80 23.88 -9.74 -26.38
C THR A 80 22.87 -8.74 -25.80
N SER A 81 21.60 -8.93 -26.18
CA SER A 81 20.36 -8.39 -25.59
C SER A 81 20.10 -8.75 -24.11
N GLY A 82 21.14 -9.06 -23.34
CA GLY A 82 21.05 -9.49 -21.94
C GLY A 82 21.36 -8.39 -20.93
N ALA A 83 22.02 -7.30 -21.35
CA ALA A 83 22.38 -6.19 -20.46
C ALA A 83 21.27 -5.11 -20.37
N ASP A 84 20.42 -4.98 -21.40
CA ASP A 84 19.46 -3.89 -21.51
C ASP A 84 18.28 -4.03 -20.51
N ASN A 85 17.96 -5.25 -20.07
CA ASN A 85 16.88 -5.50 -19.10
C ASN A 85 17.34 -5.43 -17.63
N ALA A 86 18.64 -5.28 -17.35
CA ALA A 86 19.13 -5.40 -15.97
C ALA A 86 18.64 -4.28 -15.05
N GLN A 87 18.59 -3.04 -15.57
CA GLN A 87 18.11 -1.87 -14.82
C GLN A 87 16.60 -1.92 -14.59
N GLU A 88 15.83 -2.35 -15.60
CA GLU A 88 14.38 -2.49 -15.53
C GLU A 88 13.97 -3.58 -14.52
N VAL A 89 14.68 -4.72 -14.54
CA VAL A 89 14.50 -5.78 -13.56
C VAL A 89 14.87 -5.32 -12.15
N GLU A 90 15.93 -4.53 -11.98
CA GLU A 90 16.30 -3.96 -10.68
C GLU A 90 15.20 -3.06 -10.11
N GLN A 91 14.57 -2.22 -10.94
CA GLN A 91 13.44 -1.38 -10.51
C GLN A 91 12.19 -2.20 -10.15
N VAL A 92 11.90 -3.29 -10.88
CA VAL A 92 10.81 -4.22 -10.54
C VAL A 92 11.10 -4.92 -9.20
N VAL A 93 12.35 -5.33 -8.98
CA VAL A 93 12.78 -5.94 -7.70
C VAL A 93 12.61 -4.95 -6.56
N GLN A 94 13.02 -3.70 -6.73
CA GLN A 94 12.84 -2.64 -5.74
C GLN A 94 11.35 -2.41 -5.45
N ALA A 95 10.51 -2.29 -6.48
CA ALA A 95 9.06 -2.14 -6.33
C ALA A 95 8.45 -3.31 -5.53
N ARG A 96 8.90 -4.54 -5.79
CA ARG A 96 8.45 -5.72 -5.04
C ARG A 96 8.88 -5.68 -3.58
N GLU A 97 10.15 -5.39 -3.31
CA GLU A 97 10.68 -5.33 -1.94
C GLU A 97 9.97 -4.24 -1.13
N THR A 98 9.78 -3.05 -1.71
CA THR A 98 9.03 -1.97 -1.06
C THR A 98 7.54 -2.35 -0.86
N MET A 99 6.93 -3.09 -1.79
CA MET A 99 5.56 -3.60 -1.62
C MET A 99 5.47 -4.65 -0.50
N GLN A 100 6.51 -5.47 -0.32
CA GLN A 100 6.60 -6.41 0.81
C GLN A 100 6.69 -5.66 2.14
N ASP A 101 7.56 -4.65 2.23
CA ASP A 101 7.68 -3.78 3.40
C ASP A 101 6.35 -3.06 3.71
N ALA A 102 5.66 -2.56 2.67
CA ALA A 102 4.34 -1.95 2.82
C ALA A 102 3.36 -2.95 3.45
N ARG A 103 3.26 -4.15 2.88
CA ARG A 103 2.36 -5.21 3.36
C ARG A 103 2.66 -5.61 4.81
N GLU A 104 3.93 -5.68 5.21
CA GLU A 104 4.31 -5.92 6.60
C GLU A 104 3.72 -4.84 7.54
N ARG A 105 3.71 -3.57 7.13
CA ARG A 105 3.07 -2.51 7.93
C ARG A 105 1.56 -2.65 8.03
N LEU A 106 0.88 -3.16 6.99
CA LEU A 106 -0.54 -3.52 7.14
C LEU A 106 -0.75 -4.70 8.09
N GLN A 107 0.18 -5.66 8.12
CA GLN A 107 0.11 -6.76 9.07
C GLN A 107 0.26 -6.27 10.51
N ASP A 108 1.13 -5.30 10.76
CA ASP A 108 1.30 -4.67 12.08
C ASP A 108 0.02 -3.98 12.57
N ALA A 109 -0.85 -3.52 11.67
CA ALA A 109 -2.13 -2.92 12.04
C ALA A 109 -3.16 -3.95 12.56
N ARG A 110 -2.97 -5.26 12.32
CA ARG A 110 -3.98 -6.29 12.65
C ARG A 110 -4.15 -6.49 14.15
N ASP A 111 -3.04 -6.59 14.87
CA ASP A 111 -3.04 -6.84 16.31
C ASP A 111 -3.76 -5.73 17.09
N PRO A 112 -3.42 -4.43 16.93
CA PRO A 112 -4.12 -3.38 17.63
C PRO A 112 -5.61 -3.30 17.28
N LEU A 113 -6.01 -3.56 16.03
CA LEU A 113 -7.43 -3.61 15.67
C LEU A 113 -8.16 -4.77 16.35
N ALA A 114 -7.53 -5.94 16.45
CA ALA A 114 -8.08 -7.10 17.14
C ALA A 114 -8.20 -6.90 18.65
N GLU A 115 -7.29 -6.13 19.26
CA GLU A 115 -7.38 -5.80 20.69
C GLU A 115 -8.67 -5.03 21.01
N VAL A 116 -9.07 -4.07 20.18
CA VAL A 116 -10.28 -3.26 20.38
C VAL A 116 -11.55 -4.12 20.45
N GLN A 117 -11.61 -5.21 19.66
CA GLN A 117 -12.74 -6.12 19.62
C GLN A 117 -13.03 -6.81 20.97
N ASN A 118 -12.08 -6.79 21.90
CA ASN A 118 -12.19 -7.43 23.21
C ASN A 118 -12.39 -6.42 24.36
N LEU A 119 -12.50 -5.13 24.06
CA LEU A 119 -12.66 -4.07 25.04
C LEU A 119 -14.14 -3.77 25.30
N ASP A 120 -14.46 -3.37 26.54
CA ASP A 120 -15.78 -2.89 26.92
C ASP A 120 -15.91 -1.40 26.55
N VAL A 121 -16.18 -1.14 25.27
CA VAL A 121 -16.32 0.20 24.67
C VAL A 121 -17.61 0.29 23.85
N GLU A 122 -17.92 1.48 23.33
CA GLU A 122 -19.09 1.72 22.51
C GLU A 122 -19.12 0.83 21.26
N GLN A 123 -20.31 0.33 20.90
CA GLN A 123 -20.49 -0.61 19.79
C GLN A 123 -20.01 -0.03 18.45
N GLU A 124 -20.17 1.28 18.27
CA GLU A 124 -19.75 2.00 17.07
C GLU A 124 -18.22 1.95 16.88
N ILE A 125 -17.43 1.92 17.97
CA ILE A 125 -15.99 1.70 17.86
C ILE A 125 -15.71 0.28 17.38
N ILE A 126 -16.36 -0.72 17.99
CA ILE A 126 -16.18 -2.13 17.64
C ILE A 126 -16.54 -2.37 16.17
N ASP A 127 -17.61 -1.75 15.69
CA ASP A 127 -18.05 -1.83 14.30
C ASP A 127 -17.04 -1.14 13.37
N TYR A 128 -16.54 0.04 13.73
CA TYR A 128 -15.49 0.73 12.99
C TYR A 128 -14.20 -0.10 12.87
N THR A 129 -13.69 -0.64 13.98
CA THR A 129 -12.44 -1.44 13.98
C THR A 129 -12.61 -2.80 13.31
N ALA A 130 -13.81 -3.39 13.35
CA ALA A 130 -14.13 -4.58 12.58
C ALA A 130 -14.05 -4.34 11.07
N LEU A 131 -14.68 -3.27 10.58
CA LEU A 131 -14.65 -2.89 9.17
C LEU A 131 -13.24 -2.52 8.70
N LEU A 132 -12.49 -1.82 9.56
CA LEU A 132 -11.10 -1.50 9.29
C LEU A 132 -10.22 -2.76 9.20
N SER A 133 -10.47 -3.77 10.05
CA SER A 133 -9.80 -5.07 9.96
C SER A 133 -10.13 -5.80 8.65
N GLU A 134 -11.41 -5.81 8.26
CA GLU A 134 -11.85 -6.39 6.98
C GLU A 134 -11.13 -5.74 5.79
N ALA A 135 -11.01 -4.41 5.81
CA ALA A 135 -10.32 -3.65 4.77
C ALA A 135 -8.82 -4.01 4.70
N VAL A 136 -8.14 -4.03 5.85
CA VAL A 136 -6.73 -4.40 5.96
C VAL A 136 -6.49 -5.83 5.46
N GLU A 137 -7.35 -6.78 5.83
CA GLU A 137 -7.20 -8.18 5.39
C GLU A 137 -7.40 -8.34 3.88
N ALA A 138 -8.42 -7.69 3.31
CA ALA A 138 -8.64 -7.70 1.87
C ALA A 138 -7.47 -7.08 1.10
N GLN A 139 -6.89 -6.00 1.63
CA GLN A 139 -5.74 -5.33 1.04
C GLN A 139 -4.46 -6.18 1.09
N ILE A 140 -4.16 -6.81 2.23
CA ILE A 140 -3.03 -7.75 2.37
C ILE A 140 -3.10 -8.88 1.34
N LEU A 141 -4.30 -9.40 1.07
CA LEU A 141 -4.53 -10.44 0.07
C LEU A 141 -4.35 -9.91 -1.36
N ALA A 142 -4.79 -8.69 -1.64
CA ALA A 142 -4.59 -8.03 -2.93
C ALA A 142 -3.11 -7.82 -3.22
N GLU A 143 -2.36 -7.30 -2.25
CA GLU A 143 -0.93 -7.04 -2.34
C GLU A 143 -0.12 -8.33 -2.49
N GLU A 144 -0.54 -9.43 -1.86
CA GLU A 144 0.09 -10.73 -2.07
C GLU A 144 0.00 -11.18 -3.54
N ARG A 145 -1.13 -10.94 -4.22
CA ARG A 145 -1.29 -11.23 -5.65
C ARG A 145 -0.44 -10.32 -6.52
N GLU A 146 -0.32 -9.06 -6.14
CA GLU A 146 0.51 -8.10 -6.86
C GLU A 146 2.01 -8.36 -6.71
N ILE A 147 2.47 -8.74 -5.51
CA ILE A 147 3.85 -9.17 -5.27
C ILE A 147 4.16 -10.40 -6.15
N ALA A 148 3.26 -11.38 -6.23
CA ALA A 148 3.43 -12.53 -7.12
C ALA A 148 3.50 -12.13 -8.60
N TYR A 149 2.78 -11.07 -9.01
CA TYR A 149 2.90 -10.49 -10.35
C TYR A 149 4.30 -9.89 -10.57
N TYR A 150 4.85 -9.14 -9.61
CA TYR A 150 6.21 -8.61 -9.70
C TYR A 150 7.27 -9.71 -9.75
N GLU A 151 7.09 -10.80 -9.00
CA GLU A 151 7.97 -11.98 -9.09
C GLU A 151 7.96 -12.65 -10.47
N ILE A 152 6.84 -12.57 -11.21
CA ILE A 152 6.82 -13.00 -12.62
C ILE A 152 7.64 -12.04 -13.46
N LEU A 153 7.46 -10.73 -13.31
CA LEU A 153 8.19 -9.73 -14.09
C LEU A 153 9.70 -9.78 -13.86
N GLU A 154 10.16 -10.08 -12.65
CA GLU A 154 11.59 -10.29 -12.39
C GLU A 154 12.16 -11.46 -13.21
N ARG A 155 11.39 -12.54 -13.37
CA ARG A 155 11.84 -13.78 -14.05
C ARG A 155 11.62 -13.76 -15.56
N ASP A 156 10.51 -13.16 -16.00
CA ASP A 156 10.07 -13.04 -17.39
C ASP A 156 9.57 -11.61 -17.65
N PRO A 157 10.48 -10.62 -17.79
CA PRO A 157 10.12 -9.21 -17.93
C PRO A 157 9.25 -8.93 -19.17
N THR A 158 9.43 -9.74 -20.21
CA THR A 158 8.67 -9.63 -21.46
C THR A 158 7.30 -10.32 -21.41
N LEU A 159 7.00 -11.03 -20.33
CA LEU A 159 5.82 -11.88 -20.18
C LEU A 159 5.64 -12.85 -21.35
N SER A 160 6.74 -13.34 -21.91
CA SER A 160 6.73 -14.20 -23.10
C SER A 160 6.08 -15.57 -22.83
N GLU A 161 6.27 -16.10 -21.62
CA GLU A 161 5.75 -17.41 -21.22
C GLU A 161 4.63 -17.27 -20.19
N ASN A 162 4.66 -16.23 -19.34
CA ASN A 162 3.81 -16.14 -18.15
C ASN A 162 2.69 -15.09 -18.24
N ARG A 163 2.41 -14.54 -19.44
CA ARG A 163 1.41 -13.47 -19.61
C ARG A 163 0.03 -13.79 -19.03
N GLN A 164 -0.46 -15.01 -19.23
CA GLN A 164 -1.81 -15.37 -18.81
C GLN A 164 -1.92 -15.45 -17.28
N GLU A 165 -0.89 -15.96 -16.62
CA GLU A 165 -0.79 -16.03 -15.16
C GLU A 165 -0.68 -14.62 -14.57
N ALA A 166 0.21 -13.80 -15.14
CA ALA A 166 0.37 -12.39 -14.76
C ALA A 166 -0.95 -11.59 -14.84
N LEU A 167 -1.72 -11.76 -15.92
CA LEU A 167 -3.03 -11.12 -16.07
C LEU A 167 -4.07 -11.64 -15.07
N SER A 168 -4.02 -12.93 -14.69
CA SER A 168 -4.89 -13.48 -13.65
C SER A 168 -4.61 -12.84 -12.30
N LEU A 169 -3.32 -12.79 -11.91
CA LEU A 169 -2.89 -12.19 -10.65
C LEU A 169 -3.29 -10.71 -10.56
N LEU A 170 -3.09 -9.93 -11.62
CA LEU A 170 -3.53 -8.53 -11.65
C LEU A 170 -5.06 -8.38 -11.53
N SER A 171 -5.82 -9.27 -12.17
CA SER A 171 -7.28 -9.26 -12.04
C SER A 171 -7.73 -9.60 -10.62
N GLU A 172 -7.08 -10.56 -9.97
CA GLU A 172 -7.35 -10.96 -8.59
C GLU A 172 -6.97 -9.85 -7.61
N ALA A 173 -5.78 -9.25 -7.77
CA ALA A 173 -5.33 -8.10 -7.00
C ALA A 173 -6.33 -6.93 -7.12
N GLY A 174 -6.75 -6.59 -8.35
CA GLY A 174 -7.74 -5.54 -8.58
C GLY A 174 -9.10 -5.81 -7.92
N GLY A 175 -9.53 -7.08 -7.88
CA GLY A 175 -10.70 -7.49 -7.11
C GLY A 175 -10.53 -7.26 -5.61
N GLY A 176 -9.40 -7.68 -5.05
CA GLY A 176 -9.08 -7.49 -3.63
C GLY A 176 -8.96 -6.01 -3.22
N TYR A 177 -8.35 -5.15 -4.04
CA TYR A 177 -8.32 -3.71 -3.76
C TYR A 177 -9.71 -3.07 -3.80
N THR A 178 -10.61 -3.57 -4.66
CA THR A 178 -12.00 -3.10 -4.70
C THR A 178 -12.72 -3.48 -3.41
N GLU A 179 -12.55 -4.73 -2.94
CA GLU A 179 -13.11 -5.20 -1.67
C GLU A 179 -12.56 -4.42 -0.47
N ALA A 180 -11.24 -4.20 -0.41
CA ALA A 180 -10.60 -3.39 0.62
C ALA A 180 -11.16 -1.96 0.64
N ARG A 181 -11.28 -1.33 -0.52
CA ARG A 181 -11.88 0.01 -0.66
C ARG A 181 -13.31 0.04 -0.14
N ASP A 182 -14.14 -0.91 -0.54
CA ASP A 182 -15.54 -0.96 -0.10
C ASP A 182 -15.66 -1.15 1.42
N ALA A 183 -14.71 -1.85 2.06
CA ALA A 183 -14.63 -1.96 3.51
C ALA A 183 -14.14 -0.66 4.17
N TYR A 184 -13.11 0.01 3.62
CA TYR A 184 -12.67 1.33 4.09
C TYR A 184 -13.78 2.38 3.99
N ASP A 185 -14.51 2.41 2.88
CA ASP A 185 -15.62 3.34 2.67
C ASP A 185 -16.72 3.11 3.72
N ARG A 186 -17.06 1.85 4.04
CA ARG A 186 -17.98 1.52 5.14
C ARG A 186 -17.45 1.92 6.52
N ALA A 187 -16.16 1.70 6.80
CA ALA A 187 -15.54 2.13 8.05
C ALA A 187 -15.60 3.67 8.18
N GLN A 188 -15.35 4.38 7.08
CA GLN A 188 -15.47 5.83 7.02
C GLN A 188 -16.90 6.31 7.29
N GLU A 189 -17.91 5.63 6.75
CA GLU A 189 -19.32 5.96 7.01
C GLU A 189 -19.66 5.86 8.51
N VAL A 190 -19.15 4.83 9.20
CA VAL A 190 -19.32 4.70 10.66
C VAL A 190 -18.62 5.85 11.38
N ALA A 191 -17.41 6.22 10.95
CA ALA A 191 -16.67 7.31 11.56
C ALA A 191 -17.35 8.69 11.37
N ASP A 192 -17.81 8.97 10.16
CA ASP A 192 -18.48 10.23 9.81
C ASP A 192 -19.83 10.38 10.52
N ALA A 193 -20.52 9.27 10.78
CA ALA A 193 -21.76 9.26 11.55
C ALA A 193 -21.53 9.48 13.06
N ASN A 194 -20.30 9.24 13.55
CA ASN A 194 -19.97 9.23 14.97
C ASN A 194 -18.71 10.07 15.31
N PRO A 195 -18.67 11.37 14.95
CA PRO A 195 -17.45 12.19 15.05
C PRO A 195 -16.96 12.43 16.48
N GLU A 196 -17.86 12.32 17.47
CA GLU A 196 -17.49 12.49 18.89
C GLU A 196 -16.94 11.20 19.51
N LEU A 197 -17.11 10.05 18.83
CA LEU A 197 -16.79 8.72 19.33
C LEU A 197 -15.54 8.12 18.70
N LEU A 198 -14.92 8.77 17.72
CA LEU A 198 -13.62 8.37 17.19
C LEU A 198 -12.71 9.59 17.26
N PRO A 199 -11.48 9.46 17.79
CA PRO A 199 -10.58 10.59 17.90
C PRO A 199 -10.44 11.31 16.55
N GLU A 200 -10.56 12.63 16.54
CA GLU A 200 -10.38 13.45 15.33
C GLU A 200 -9.04 13.09 14.68
N ARG A 201 -9.10 12.74 13.40
CA ARG A 201 -7.96 12.37 12.54
C ARG A 201 -7.06 13.56 12.23
#